data_AF-A0A385Q4H9-F1
#
_entry.id   AF-A0A385Q4H9-F1
#
_cell.length_a   1.000
_cell.length_b   1.000
_cell.length_c   1.000
_cell.angle_alpha   90.00
_cell.angle_beta   90.00
_cell.angle_gamma   90.00
#
_symmetry.space_group_name_H-M   'P 1'
#
loop_
_entity.id
_entity.type
_entity.pdbx_description
1 polymer ?
#
loop_
_entity_poly.entity_id
_entity_poly.type
_entity_poly.pdbx_seq_one_letter_code
_entity_poly.pdbx_strand_id
1 'polypeptide(L)'
;MKNLGKKFAILAISGIISLAASVTAFAASSIKSVKINIKSDGITVGKDRDINDVTVNVSGSGYSIDEVDFMEMGTAWDITDIPKITVHLSSNDKYYFSVYRSEDFKITGGKFIEARRENSSSDLYVDIELPALVNQVSPIETVYLNNSGQATWSESKGSSGYQVKLMRDNSTSAIGGVQNFITTSANVKNLLTKTGTYTLKVRAISGDGAKFGPWVSSNSITVSQAEAAKNYNEGLNVNLQAVQNNTQTVPNNGQNTQLQGTWQRNNTGWWYVLSDGSYVTYTWKEIDGNWYYFNADGYMLVGWQNINGNWYYLDLNSGKMLVDTTTPDGYYVNSSGAYVAR
;
A
#
# COMPACT_ATOMS: atom_id res chain seq x y z
N MET A 1 9.53 62.26 -99.01
CA MET A 1 8.25 61.51 -99.13
C MET A 1 7.80 61.20 -97.70
N LYS A 2 6.59 61.59 -97.27
CA LYS A 2 5.39 60.73 -97.13
C LYS A 2 5.66 59.44 -96.32
N ASN A 3 5.03 59.12 -95.19
CA ASN A 3 4.00 59.78 -94.32
C ASN A 3 4.35 59.46 -92.84
N LEU A 4 4.01 60.20 -91.78
CA LEU A 4 2.69 60.49 -91.17
C LEU A 4 1.82 59.22 -90.91
N GLY A 5 1.23 58.98 -89.72
CA GLY A 5 1.25 59.72 -88.45
C GLY A 5 0.10 59.30 -87.49
N LYS A 6 -0.11 60.07 -86.39
CA LYS A 6 -1.02 59.87 -85.21
C LYS A 6 -0.35 59.06 -84.07
N LYS A 7 -0.23 59.50 -82.80
CA LYS A 7 -1.07 60.25 -81.82
C LYS A 7 -2.20 59.40 -81.21
N PHE A 8 -2.48 59.37 -79.90
CA PHE A 8 -1.93 60.06 -78.70
C PHE A 8 -1.32 59.00 -77.72
N ALA A 9 -0.98 59.17 -76.42
CA ALA A 9 -1.08 60.18 -75.34
C ALA A 9 0.22 60.10 -74.46
N ILE A 10 0.60 60.93 -73.46
CA ILE A 10 -0.02 61.92 -72.54
C ILE A 10 -0.60 61.32 -71.22
N LEU A 11 -0.27 61.96 -70.07
CA LEU A 11 -0.48 61.60 -68.64
C LEU A 11 0.42 60.46 -68.08
N ALA A 12 0.96 60.53 -66.84
CA ALA A 12 1.24 61.66 -65.94
C ALA A 12 2.30 61.25 -64.89
N ILE A 13 2.94 62.21 -64.21
CA ILE A 13 3.80 61.92 -63.05
C ILE A 13 2.92 61.52 -61.86
N SER A 14 3.22 60.37 -61.24
CA SER A 14 2.74 60.03 -59.91
C SER A 14 3.84 59.28 -59.15
N GLY A 15 3.97 59.54 -57.85
CA GLY A 15 5.12 59.12 -57.07
C GLY A 15 5.10 57.64 -56.64
N ILE A 16 6.28 57.11 -56.36
CA ILE A 16 6.42 55.87 -55.59
C ILE A 16 5.99 56.18 -54.15
N ILE A 17 4.69 56.03 -53.87
CA ILE A 17 4.23 55.83 -52.49
C ILE A 17 4.54 54.38 -52.14
N SER A 18 5.79 54.15 -51.74
CA SER A 18 6.14 52.96 -50.98
C SER A 18 5.37 53.06 -49.67
N LEU A 19 4.22 52.39 -49.59
CA LEU A 19 3.53 52.12 -48.34
C LEU A 19 4.46 51.25 -47.49
N ALA A 20 5.33 51.92 -46.73
CA ALA A 20 6.04 51.34 -45.62
C ALA A 20 4.98 50.97 -44.57
N ALA A 21 4.34 49.82 -44.78
CA ALA A 21 3.53 49.18 -43.77
C ALA A 21 4.46 48.94 -42.57
N SER A 22 4.37 49.83 -41.58
CA SER A 22 5.08 49.72 -40.33
C SER A 22 4.50 48.54 -39.56
N VAL A 23 4.93 47.34 -39.94
CA VAL A 23 4.67 46.11 -39.20
C VAL A 23 5.17 46.35 -37.78
N THR A 24 4.24 46.56 -36.86
CA THR A 24 4.52 46.71 -35.45
C THR A 24 5.05 45.37 -34.98
N ALA A 25 6.38 45.25 -34.94
CA ALA A 25 7.08 44.12 -34.34
C ALA A 25 6.78 44.12 -32.84
N PHE A 26 5.67 43.49 -32.47
CA PHE A 26 5.27 43.32 -31.08
C PHE A 26 6.36 42.53 -30.36
N ALA A 27 7.08 43.20 -29.45
CA ALA A 27 8.15 42.59 -28.70
C ALA A 27 7.61 41.39 -27.92
N ALA A 28 8.18 40.21 -28.15
CA ALA A 28 7.78 39.00 -27.48
C ALA A 28 8.07 39.09 -25.96
N SER A 29 7.19 38.55 -25.14
CA SER A 29 7.24 38.58 -23.69
C SER A 29 8.02 37.39 -23.15
N SER A 30 9.07 37.67 -22.38
CA SER A 30 9.91 36.64 -21.75
C SER A 30 9.16 35.92 -20.62
N ILE A 31 8.96 34.61 -20.76
CA ILE A 31 8.55 33.72 -19.67
C ILE A 31 9.78 33.51 -18.77
N LYS A 32 9.74 34.03 -17.54
CA LYS A 32 10.86 33.96 -16.57
C LYS A 32 10.64 32.98 -15.41
N SER A 33 9.51 32.28 -15.38
CA SER A 33 9.27 31.20 -14.44
C SER A 33 8.23 30.24 -15.01
N VAL A 34 8.47 28.94 -14.82
CA VAL A 34 7.62 27.85 -15.28
C VAL A 34 7.04 27.14 -14.06
N LYS A 35 5.72 27.07 -13.98
CA LYS A 35 4.98 26.41 -12.90
C LYS A 35 4.31 25.14 -13.43
N ILE A 36 4.60 24.00 -12.81
CA ILE A 36 4.09 22.67 -13.18
C ILE A 36 3.59 21.99 -11.91
N ASN A 37 2.41 21.37 -11.97
CA ASN A 37 1.80 20.66 -10.85
C ASN A 37 1.42 19.27 -11.31
N ILE A 38 1.92 18.25 -10.63
CA ILE A 38 1.86 16.85 -11.04
C ILE A 38 1.09 16.06 -9.98
N LYS A 39 0.30 15.10 -10.42
CA LYS A 39 -0.18 13.98 -9.63
C LYS A 39 0.22 12.68 -10.32
N SER A 40 0.74 11.74 -9.56
CA SER A 40 1.22 10.43 -10.05
C SER A 40 0.72 9.29 -9.15
N ASP A 41 -0.43 9.47 -8.52
CA ASP A 41 -1.10 8.50 -7.66
C ASP A 41 -1.85 7.41 -8.44
N GLY A 42 -1.96 7.54 -9.77
CA GLY A 42 -2.36 6.44 -10.67
C GLY A 42 -1.26 5.38 -10.81
N ILE A 43 0.02 5.79 -10.88
CA ILE A 43 1.16 4.89 -11.06
C ILE A 43 1.13 3.82 -9.98
N THR A 44 0.98 2.55 -10.40
CA THR A 44 0.83 1.40 -9.51
C THR A 44 1.86 0.34 -9.86
N VAL A 45 2.66 -0.10 -8.88
CA VAL A 45 3.59 -1.24 -9.04
C VAL A 45 2.85 -2.47 -9.58
N GLY A 46 3.41 -3.11 -10.61
CA GLY A 46 2.86 -4.30 -11.26
C GLY A 46 1.86 -4.03 -12.39
N LYS A 47 1.40 -2.79 -12.61
CA LYS A 47 0.70 -2.41 -13.84
C LYS A 47 1.69 -2.08 -14.96
N ASP A 48 1.24 -2.20 -16.20
CA ASP A 48 1.91 -1.63 -17.37
C ASP A 48 2.08 -0.10 -17.28
N ARG A 49 3.10 0.45 -17.95
CA ARG A 49 3.43 1.89 -17.93
C ARG A 49 2.49 2.69 -18.84
N ASP A 50 1.41 3.21 -18.30
CA ASP A 50 0.52 4.18 -18.97
C ASP A 50 0.81 5.61 -18.49
N ILE A 51 0.96 6.56 -19.42
CA ILE A 51 1.20 7.98 -19.09
C ILE A 51 -0.06 8.67 -18.55
N ASN A 52 -1.25 8.12 -18.82
CA ASN A 52 -2.52 8.62 -18.27
C ASN A 52 -2.64 8.42 -16.74
N ASP A 53 -1.82 7.55 -16.13
CA ASP A 53 -1.66 7.44 -14.67
C ASP A 53 -0.94 8.68 -14.05
N VAL A 54 -0.48 9.64 -14.88
CA VAL A 54 0.17 10.90 -14.47
C VAL A 54 -0.61 12.11 -15.00
N THR A 55 -1.15 12.92 -14.08
CA THR A 55 -1.85 14.16 -14.41
C THR A 55 -0.93 15.37 -14.23
N VAL A 56 -0.56 16.04 -15.33
CA VAL A 56 0.28 17.26 -15.34
C VAL A 56 -0.56 18.50 -15.65
N ASN A 57 -0.38 19.58 -14.90
CA ASN A 57 -1.06 20.87 -15.10
C ASN A 57 -0.09 22.05 -14.96
N VAL A 58 -0.17 23.02 -15.87
CA VAL A 58 0.60 24.27 -15.80
C VAL A 58 -0.21 25.40 -15.18
N SER A 59 0.45 26.31 -14.46
CA SER A 59 -0.20 27.47 -13.79
C SER A 59 0.56 28.79 -13.95
N GLY A 60 1.47 28.86 -14.92
CA GLY A 60 2.03 30.10 -15.44
C GLY A 60 1.19 30.66 -16.61
N SER A 61 1.68 31.74 -17.21
CA SER A 61 1.02 32.41 -18.35
C SER A 61 1.97 32.50 -19.54
N GLY A 62 1.43 32.40 -20.76
CA GLY A 62 2.19 32.52 -22.00
C GLY A 62 2.75 31.21 -22.55
N TYR A 63 2.37 30.06 -21.99
CA TYR A 63 2.73 28.74 -22.50
C TYR A 63 1.65 27.70 -22.17
N SER A 64 1.62 26.61 -22.92
CA SER A 64 0.82 25.41 -22.67
C SER A 64 1.72 24.18 -22.51
N ILE A 65 1.13 23.05 -22.10
CA ILE A 65 1.70 21.72 -22.34
C ILE A 65 1.38 21.37 -23.80
N ASP A 66 2.35 20.76 -24.49
CA ASP A 66 2.14 20.14 -25.81
C ASP A 66 2.05 18.61 -25.63
N GLU A 67 3.09 18.02 -25.03
CA GLU A 67 3.24 16.58 -24.82
C GLU A 67 3.82 16.28 -23.41
N VAL A 68 3.54 15.08 -22.90
CA VAL A 68 4.16 14.53 -21.68
C VAL A 68 4.46 13.06 -21.92
N ASP A 69 5.67 12.63 -21.61
CA ASP A 69 6.15 11.27 -21.84
C ASP A 69 6.97 10.75 -20.66
N PHE A 70 7.08 9.42 -20.54
CA PHE A 70 8.09 8.82 -19.66
C PHE A 70 9.47 8.82 -20.34
N MET A 71 10.50 9.22 -19.59
CA MET A 71 11.90 9.18 -20.06
C MET A 71 12.46 7.75 -20.16
N GLU A 72 11.76 6.76 -19.60
CA GLU A 72 12.25 5.40 -19.40
C GLU A 72 11.31 4.37 -19.99
N MET A 73 11.80 3.65 -21.01
CA MET A 73 11.09 2.51 -21.58
C MET A 73 11.06 1.32 -20.60
N GLY A 74 9.89 0.70 -20.47
CA GLY A 74 9.64 -0.50 -19.68
C GLY A 74 8.22 -0.99 -19.92
N THR A 75 7.94 -2.27 -19.66
CA THR A 75 6.58 -2.81 -19.80
C THR A 75 5.72 -2.41 -18.61
N ALA A 76 6.09 -2.85 -17.42
CA ALA A 76 5.38 -2.61 -16.16
C ALA A 76 6.26 -1.94 -15.10
N TRP A 77 5.62 -1.32 -14.11
CA TRP A 77 6.28 -0.69 -12.97
C TRP A 77 6.79 -1.73 -11.97
N ASP A 78 8.08 -1.69 -11.63
CA ASP A 78 8.64 -2.44 -10.50
C ASP A 78 8.69 -1.58 -9.23
N ILE A 79 8.77 -2.22 -8.06
CA ILE A 79 8.89 -1.55 -6.76
C ILE A 79 10.18 -0.70 -6.65
N THR A 80 11.22 -1.08 -7.40
CA THR A 80 12.51 -0.37 -7.44
C THR A 80 12.53 0.85 -8.38
N ASP A 81 11.49 1.06 -9.19
CA ASP A 81 11.44 2.16 -10.15
C ASP A 81 11.36 3.54 -9.47
N ILE A 82 12.03 4.51 -10.09
CA ILE A 82 11.92 5.94 -9.79
C ILE A 82 11.45 6.62 -11.08
N PRO A 83 10.13 6.76 -11.29
CA PRO A 83 9.58 7.22 -12.57
C PRO A 83 10.06 8.62 -12.91
N LYS A 84 10.35 8.85 -14.20
CA LYS A 84 10.79 10.15 -14.71
C LYS A 84 9.98 10.52 -15.94
N ILE A 85 9.53 11.76 -16.02
CA ILE A 85 8.80 12.29 -17.16
C ILE A 85 9.53 13.46 -17.80
N THR A 86 9.38 13.59 -19.12
CA THR A 86 9.60 14.83 -19.84
C THR A 86 8.25 15.52 -20.02
N VAL A 87 8.19 16.81 -19.71
CA VAL A 87 7.06 17.69 -20.04
C VAL A 87 7.52 18.64 -21.15
N HIS A 88 6.94 18.52 -22.35
CA HIS A 88 7.14 19.47 -23.44
C HIS A 88 6.16 20.64 -23.27
N LEU A 89 6.72 21.83 -23.16
CA LEU A 89 5.99 23.09 -23.07
C LEU A 89 6.25 23.93 -24.32
N SER A 90 5.17 24.44 -24.90
CA SER A 90 5.20 25.30 -26.09
C SER A 90 4.67 26.69 -25.72
N SER A 91 5.38 27.74 -26.12
CA SER A 91 5.02 29.12 -25.80
C SER A 91 3.94 29.67 -26.72
N ASN A 92 2.99 30.39 -26.15
CA ASN A 92 1.91 31.06 -26.89
C ASN A 92 2.48 32.15 -27.82
N ASP A 93 1.69 32.59 -28.81
CA ASP A 93 2.05 33.71 -29.69
C ASP A 93 2.55 34.93 -28.89
N LYS A 94 3.67 35.51 -29.34
CA LYS A 94 4.42 36.60 -28.70
C LYS A 94 4.97 36.27 -27.30
N TYR A 95 5.24 35.01 -26.96
CA TYR A 95 6.04 34.63 -25.79
C TYR A 95 7.32 33.87 -26.18
N TYR A 96 8.26 33.74 -25.24
CA TYR A 96 9.43 32.86 -25.35
C TYR A 96 9.99 32.49 -23.97
N PHE A 97 10.64 31.33 -23.86
CA PHE A 97 11.22 30.82 -22.62
C PHE A 97 12.59 31.44 -22.30
N SER A 98 12.58 32.39 -21.36
CA SER A 98 13.77 33.04 -20.78
C SER A 98 14.04 32.52 -19.36
N VAL A 99 14.02 31.18 -19.24
CA VAL A 99 14.45 30.42 -18.07
C VAL A 99 15.81 29.78 -18.33
N TYR A 100 16.64 29.69 -17.29
CA TYR A 100 18.04 29.25 -17.37
C TYR A 100 18.53 28.51 -16.11
N ARG A 101 17.74 28.48 -15.03
CA ARG A 101 18.14 27.92 -13.72
C ARG A 101 17.01 27.08 -13.13
N SER A 102 17.36 26.09 -12.32
CA SER A 102 16.37 25.27 -11.57
C SER A 102 15.45 26.13 -10.69
N GLU A 103 15.92 27.27 -10.17
CA GLU A 103 15.10 28.20 -9.38
C GLU A 103 13.99 28.90 -10.19
N ASP A 104 14.06 28.94 -11.52
CA ASP A 104 12.99 29.47 -12.37
C ASP A 104 11.77 28.53 -12.40
N PHE A 105 11.98 27.24 -12.13
CA PHE A 105 10.97 26.19 -12.17
C PHE A 105 10.33 25.97 -10.79
N LYS A 106 9.01 26.04 -10.73
CA LYS A 106 8.21 25.75 -9.53
C LYS A 106 7.39 24.50 -9.79
N ILE A 107 7.92 23.35 -9.36
CA ILE A 107 7.33 22.03 -9.60
C ILE A 107 6.70 21.52 -8.30
N THR A 108 5.44 21.10 -8.39
CA THR A 108 4.70 20.44 -7.30
C THR A 108 4.46 18.98 -7.70
N GLY A 109 4.67 18.02 -6.80
CA GLY A 109 4.44 16.59 -7.07
C GLY A 109 5.59 15.85 -7.77
N GLY A 110 6.71 16.53 -8.02
CA GLY A 110 7.94 15.95 -8.57
C GLY A 110 9.15 16.85 -8.30
N LYS A 111 10.34 16.40 -8.65
CA LYS A 111 11.63 17.08 -8.47
C LYS A 111 12.26 17.39 -9.83
N PHE A 112 12.65 18.65 -10.02
CA PHE A 112 13.37 19.09 -11.22
C PHE A 112 14.67 18.28 -11.43
N ILE A 113 14.87 17.75 -12.62
CA ILE A 113 16.14 17.16 -13.08
C ILE A 113 16.90 18.22 -13.88
N GLU A 114 16.40 18.52 -15.09
CA GLU A 114 16.94 19.53 -16.00
C GLU A 114 15.85 20.14 -16.88
N ALA A 115 16.22 21.12 -17.71
CA ALA A 115 15.36 21.61 -18.78
C ALA A 115 16.20 22.02 -20.00
N ARG A 116 15.75 21.63 -21.19
CA ARG A 116 16.40 21.89 -22.48
C ARG A 116 15.44 22.63 -23.41
N ARG A 117 15.96 23.60 -24.17
CA ARG A 117 15.24 24.18 -25.32
C ARG A 117 15.76 23.51 -26.59
N GLU A 118 14.86 23.12 -27.48
CA GLU A 118 15.23 22.48 -28.73
C GLU A 118 14.71 23.30 -29.92
N ASN A 119 15.55 23.47 -30.94
CA ASN A 119 15.30 24.23 -32.18
C ASN A 119 15.00 25.74 -32.04
N SER A 120 14.47 26.22 -30.91
CA SER A 120 13.86 27.55 -30.79
C SER A 120 14.06 28.19 -29.40
N SER A 121 13.34 29.30 -29.16
CA SER A 121 13.05 29.80 -27.80
C SER A 121 11.58 29.66 -27.40
N SER A 122 10.74 29.09 -28.27
CA SER A 122 9.33 28.78 -28.04
C SER A 122 9.10 27.40 -27.43
N ASP A 123 10.09 26.51 -27.49
CA ASP A 123 9.96 25.09 -27.15
C ASP A 123 10.87 24.75 -25.98
N LEU A 124 10.32 24.13 -24.94
CA LEU A 124 11.03 23.83 -23.69
C LEU A 124 10.59 22.46 -23.16
N TYR A 125 11.54 21.53 -23.09
CA TYR A 125 11.37 20.24 -22.43
C TYR A 125 11.89 20.35 -20.99
N VAL A 126 11.10 19.86 -20.03
CA VAL A 126 11.42 19.88 -18.60
C VAL A 126 11.39 18.44 -18.08
N ASP A 127 12.52 17.96 -17.57
CA ASP A 127 12.66 16.59 -17.08
C ASP A 127 12.48 16.55 -15.55
N ILE A 128 11.65 15.62 -15.09
CA ILE A 128 11.10 15.62 -13.73
C ILE A 128 11.10 14.22 -13.15
N GLU A 129 11.73 14.08 -11.98
CA GLU A 129 11.72 12.88 -11.15
C GLU A 129 10.44 12.83 -10.31
N LEU A 130 9.65 11.76 -10.45
CA LEU A 130 8.42 11.55 -9.68
C LEU A 130 8.73 10.76 -8.38
N PRO A 131 7.80 10.71 -7.41
CA PRO A 131 8.00 9.96 -6.18
C PRO A 131 8.32 8.47 -6.44
N ALA A 132 9.43 8.00 -5.88
CA ALA A 132 9.89 6.62 -6.02
C ALA A 132 8.85 5.60 -5.54
N LEU A 133 8.75 4.46 -6.24
CA LEU A 133 7.67 3.49 -6.00
C LEU A 133 7.88 2.63 -4.76
N VAL A 134 9.07 2.63 -4.16
CA VAL A 134 9.48 1.81 -3.00
C VAL A 134 8.53 1.81 -1.80
N ASN A 135 7.71 2.86 -1.63
CA ASN A 135 6.68 2.97 -0.59
C ASN A 135 5.27 2.74 -1.14
N GLN A 136 5.12 1.88 -2.15
CA GLN A 136 3.86 1.32 -2.66
C GLN A 136 3.79 -0.20 -2.41
N VAL A 137 2.71 -0.82 -2.88
CA VAL A 137 2.51 -2.26 -2.95
C VAL A 137 1.80 -2.60 -4.27
N SER A 138 2.14 -3.71 -4.92
CA SER A 138 1.38 -4.17 -6.09
C SER A 138 -0.03 -4.63 -5.69
N PRO A 139 -1.03 -4.62 -6.59
CA PRO A 139 -2.34 -5.19 -6.27
C PRO A 139 -2.22 -6.67 -5.87
N ILE A 140 -3.11 -7.11 -5.00
CA ILE A 140 -3.36 -8.53 -4.75
C ILE A 140 -4.39 -8.97 -5.79
N GLU A 141 -3.99 -9.84 -6.72
CA GLU A 141 -4.84 -10.29 -7.83
C GLU A 141 -5.89 -11.31 -7.37
N THR A 142 -5.50 -12.20 -6.45
CA THR A 142 -6.35 -13.30 -5.99
C THR A 142 -6.37 -13.40 -4.48
N VAL A 143 -7.56 -13.72 -3.93
CA VAL A 143 -7.77 -14.13 -2.54
C VAL A 143 -8.76 -15.29 -2.56
N TYR A 144 -8.48 -16.36 -1.83
CA TYR A 144 -9.32 -17.55 -1.73
C TYR A 144 -9.49 -17.97 -0.28
N LEU A 145 -10.66 -18.53 0.04
CA LEU A 145 -11.02 -19.10 1.35
C LEU A 145 -11.77 -20.41 1.11
N ASN A 146 -11.31 -21.51 1.71
CA ASN A 146 -11.97 -22.82 1.59
C ASN A 146 -12.77 -23.19 2.86
N ASN A 147 -13.63 -24.21 2.74
CA ASN A 147 -14.50 -24.66 3.84
C ASN A 147 -13.73 -25.28 5.02
N SER A 148 -12.44 -25.62 4.89
CA SER A 148 -11.61 -26.05 6.03
C SER A 148 -11.03 -24.88 6.83
N GLY A 149 -11.29 -23.64 6.41
CA GLY A 149 -10.81 -22.42 7.05
C GLY A 149 -9.42 -21.99 6.62
N GLN A 150 -8.83 -22.63 5.61
CA GLN A 150 -7.57 -22.17 5.02
C GLN A 150 -7.86 -21.07 4.00
N ALA A 151 -7.08 -20.00 4.07
CA ALA A 151 -7.10 -18.89 3.15
C ALA A 151 -5.73 -18.69 2.50
N THR A 152 -5.73 -18.27 1.24
CA THR A 152 -4.53 -17.95 0.46
C THR A 152 -4.77 -16.69 -0.37
N TRP A 153 -3.69 -16.00 -0.74
CA TRP A 153 -3.74 -14.85 -1.63
C TRP A 153 -2.47 -14.75 -2.47
N SER A 154 -2.52 -14.02 -3.59
CA SER A 154 -1.32 -13.74 -4.38
C SER A 154 -0.33 -12.87 -3.59
N GLU A 155 0.96 -13.04 -3.87
CA GLU A 155 1.98 -12.14 -3.37
C GLU A 155 1.76 -10.71 -3.91
N SER A 156 2.22 -9.71 -3.14
CA SER A 156 2.23 -8.30 -3.52
C SER A 156 3.68 -7.79 -3.45
N LYS A 157 4.21 -7.30 -4.58
CA LYS A 157 5.56 -6.71 -4.64
C LYS A 157 5.63 -5.47 -3.75
N GLY A 158 6.74 -5.31 -3.03
CA GLY A 158 6.93 -4.21 -2.07
C GLY A 158 6.19 -4.39 -0.73
N SER A 159 5.51 -5.52 -0.55
CA SER A 159 4.79 -5.82 0.69
C SER A 159 5.74 -6.26 1.81
N SER A 160 5.62 -5.65 3.00
CA SER A 160 6.23 -6.16 4.24
C SER A 160 5.33 -7.19 4.96
N GLY A 161 4.07 -7.29 4.55
CA GLY A 161 3.07 -8.16 5.16
C GLY A 161 1.64 -7.80 4.72
N TYR A 162 0.67 -8.48 5.29
CA TYR A 162 -0.72 -8.45 4.85
C TYR A 162 -1.64 -8.27 6.05
N GLN A 163 -2.57 -7.33 5.95
CA GLN A 163 -3.71 -7.26 6.87
C GLN A 163 -4.85 -8.11 6.35
N VAL A 164 -5.32 -9.00 7.20
CA VAL A 164 -6.39 -9.96 6.95
C VAL A 164 -7.54 -9.68 7.91
N LYS A 165 -8.77 -9.73 7.42
CA LYS A 165 -9.97 -9.69 8.27
C LYS A 165 -11.04 -10.64 7.77
N LEU A 166 -11.71 -11.31 8.70
CA LEU A 166 -12.81 -12.22 8.41
C LEU A 166 -14.15 -11.51 8.66
N MET A 167 -15.01 -11.48 7.66
CA MET A 167 -16.36 -10.93 7.72
C MET A 167 -17.37 -12.08 7.74
N ARG A 168 -18.55 -11.88 8.37
CA ARG A 168 -19.68 -12.82 8.32
C ARG A 168 -20.98 -12.07 8.07
N ASP A 169 -21.87 -12.66 7.30
CA ASP A 169 -23.22 -12.18 6.96
C ASP A 169 -23.23 -10.70 6.49
N ASN A 170 -22.23 -10.34 5.67
CA ASN A 170 -21.98 -8.98 5.17
C ASN A 170 -21.80 -7.88 6.25
N SER A 171 -21.48 -8.26 7.50
CA SER A 171 -21.13 -7.31 8.55
C SER A 171 -19.95 -6.41 8.16
N THR A 172 -19.95 -5.17 8.66
CA THR A 172 -18.82 -4.24 8.56
C THR A 172 -17.72 -4.51 9.58
N SER A 173 -18.02 -5.26 10.65
CA SER A 173 -17.09 -5.60 11.74
C SER A 173 -16.33 -6.89 11.47
N ALA A 174 -15.03 -6.89 11.78
CA ALA A 174 -14.16 -8.05 11.59
C ALA A 174 -14.22 -9.02 12.77
N ILE A 175 -14.44 -10.31 12.48
CA ILE A 175 -14.43 -11.39 13.47
C ILE A 175 -13.00 -11.65 13.90
N GLY A 176 -12.70 -11.51 15.19
CA GLY A 176 -11.33 -11.56 15.70
C GLY A 176 -10.47 -10.37 15.27
N GLY A 177 -11.08 -9.26 14.85
CA GLY A 177 -10.37 -8.04 14.46
C GLY A 177 -9.64 -8.13 13.11
N VAL A 178 -8.70 -7.20 12.91
CA VAL A 178 -7.75 -7.23 11.78
C VAL A 178 -6.45 -7.87 12.28
N GLN A 179 -5.98 -8.89 11.57
CA GLN A 179 -4.76 -9.64 11.89
C GLN A 179 -3.66 -9.31 10.87
N ASN A 180 -2.40 -9.33 11.31
CA ASN A 180 -1.24 -9.09 10.44
C ASN A 180 -0.53 -10.43 10.14
N PHE A 181 -0.21 -10.69 8.87
CA PHE A 181 0.52 -11.87 8.41
C PHE A 181 1.75 -11.45 7.59
N ILE A 182 2.81 -12.25 7.56
CA ILE A 182 3.95 -12.07 6.62
C ILE A 182 3.95 -13.13 5.50
N THR A 183 3.05 -14.11 5.58
CA THR A 183 2.81 -15.17 4.61
C THR A 183 1.73 -14.76 3.60
N THR A 184 1.63 -15.51 2.49
CA THR A 184 0.52 -15.46 1.52
C THR A 184 -0.65 -16.38 1.88
N SER A 185 -0.76 -16.77 3.15
CA SER A 185 -1.76 -17.70 3.66
C SER A 185 -2.05 -17.54 5.15
N ALA A 186 -3.26 -17.95 5.55
CA ALA A 186 -3.73 -17.97 6.94
C ALA A 186 -4.66 -19.18 7.19
N ASN A 187 -4.78 -19.60 8.45
CA ASN A 187 -5.82 -20.53 8.89
C ASN A 187 -6.76 -19.82 9.86
N VAL A 188 -8.00 -19.59 9.43
CA VAL A 188 -9.05 -18.90 10.19
C VAL A 188 -10.14 -19.84 10.70
N LYS A 189 -9.94 -21.17 10.64
CA LYS A 189 -10.93 -22.19 11.04
C LYS A 189 -11.49 -21.97 12.44
N ASN A 190 -10.66 -21.53 13.38
CA ASN A 190 -11.04 -21.28 14.78
C ASN A 190 -12.00 -20.08 14.95
N LEU A 191 -12.22 -19.29 13.89
CA LEU A 191 -13.19 -18.19 13.82
C LEU A 191 -14.48 -18.58 13.08
N LEU A 192 -14.51 -19.77 12.45
CA LEU A 192 -15.67 -20.37 11.77
C LEU A 192 -16.57 -21.14 12.76
N THR A 193 -16.81 -20.57 13.94
CA THR A 193 -17.46 -21.22 15.09
C THR A 193 -18.95 -20.87 15.25
N LYS A 194 -19.53 -20.14 14.30
CA LYS A 194 -20.96 -19.80 14.25
C LYS A 194 -21.51 -20.08 12.86
N THR A 195 -22.80 -20.40 12.75
CA THR A 195 -23.46 -20.48 11.44
C THR A 195 -23.44 -19.13 10.72
N GLY A 196 -23.35 -19.14 9.39
CA GLY A 196 -23.41 -17.95 8.55
C GLY A 196 -22.59 -18.06 7.25
N THR A 197 -22.67 -17.01 6.43
CA THR A 197 -21.84 -16.83 5.22
C THR A 197 -20.61 -16.01 5.57
N TYR A 198 -19.41 -16.54 5.31
CA TYR A 198 -18.14 -15.92 5.64
C TYR A 198 -17.39 -15.45 4.38
N THR A 199 -16.74 -14.29 4.46
CA THR A 199 -15.87 -13.73 3.42
C THR A 199 -14.63 -13.15 4.08
N LEU A 200 -13.44 -13.53 3.61
CA LEU A 200 -12.17 -12.98 4.09
C LEU A 200 -11.73 -11.83 3.18
N LYS A 201 -11.09 -10.81 3.75
CA LYS A 201 -10.49 -9.70 2.99
C LYS A 201 -9.03 -9.53 3.36
N VAL A 202 -8.20 -9.23 2.36
CA VAL A 202 -6.75 -9.02 2.50
C VAL A 202 -6.37 -7.66 1.92
N ARG A 203 -5.38 -7.00 2.50
CA ARG A 203 -4.63 -5.90 1.86
C ARG A 203 -3.14 -6.01 2.20
N ALA A 204 -2.28 -5.64 1.26
CA ALA A 204 -0.84 -5.56 1.50
C ALA A 204 -0.48 -4.33 2.36
N ILE A 205 0.68 -4.39 3.01
CA ILE A 205 1.28 -3.35 3.83
C ILE A 205 2.62 -2.99 3.17
N SER A 206 2.91 -1.71 2.92
CA SER A 206 4.17 -1.29 2.25
C SER A 206 5.43 -1.66 3.05
N GLY A 207 6.58 -1.66 2.38
CA GLY A 207 7.88 -1.96 2.99
C GLY A 207 8.22 -1.12 4.22
N ASP A 208 7.75 0.14 4.26
CA ASP A 208 7.89 1.08 5.38
C ASP A 208 6.82 0.92 6.49
N GLY A 209 5.85 0.03 6.32
CA GLY A 209 4.71 -0.17 7.24
C GLY A 209 3.67 0.95 7.24
N ALA A 210 3.88 2.04 6.49
CA ALA A 210 3.12 3.29 6.63
C ALA A 210 1.89 3.39 5.72
N LYS A 211 1.84 2.59 4.64
CA LYS A 211 0.73 2.57 3.68
C LYS A 211 0.16 1.17 3.51
N PHE A 212 -1.05 1.12 2.95
CA PHE A 212 -1.79 -0.12 2.74
C PHE A 212 -2.37 -0.15 1.33
N GLY A 213 -2.38 -1.33 0.73
CA GLY A 213 -3.11 -1.58 -0.52
C GLY A 213 -4.64 -1.56 -0.33
N PRO A 214 -5.40 -1.70 -1.44
CA PRO A 214 -6.85 -1.85 -1.38
C PRO A 214 -7.25 -3.17 -0.70
N TRP A 215 -8.46 -3.20 -0.13
CA TRP A 215 -9.05 -4.43 0.44
C TRP A 215 -9.62 -5.32 -0.67
N VAL A 216 -8.89 -6.38 -1.00
CA VAL A 216 -9.32 -7.44 -1.93
C VAL A 216 -10.09 -8.50 -1.14
N SER A 217 -11.14 -9.09 -1.73
CA SER A 217 -12.06 -10.02 -1.04
C SER A 217 -11.97 -11.42 -1.62
N SER A 218 -12.06 -12.44 -0.77
CA SER A 218 -12.16 -13.83 -1.17
C SER A 218 -13.52 -14.14 -1.82
N ASN A 219 -13.64 -15.34 -2.38
CA ASN A 219 -14.95 -16.01 -2.47
C ASN A 219 -15.61 -16.10 -1.08
N SER A 220 -16.92 -16.23 -1.05
CA SER A 220 -17.62 -16.58 0.19
C SER A 220 -17.63 -18.10 0.41
N ILE A 221 -17.71 -18.50 1.67
CA ILE A 221 -18.04 -19.87 2.11
C ILE A 221 -19.26 -19.82 3.02
N THR A 222 -20.02 -20.91 3.10
CA THR A 222 -21.12 -21.04 4.08
C THR A 222 -20.71 -22.07 5.12
N VAL A 223 -20.87 -21.74 6.40
CA VAL A 223 -20.61 -22.65 7.52
C VAL A 223 -21.97 -23.03 8.12
N SER A 224 -22.34 -24.30 8.04
CA SER A 224 -23.57 -24.80 8.66
C SER A 224 -23.46 -24.86 10.19
N GLN A 225 -24.60 -25.00 10.88
CA GLN A 225 -24.62 -25.17 12.34
C GLN A 225 -23.81 -26.40 12.81
N ALA A 226 -23.77 -27.47 12.00
CA ALA A 226 -23.00 -28.68 12.32
C ALA A 226 -21.49 -28.46 12.14
N GLU A 227 -21.08 -27.76 11.08
CA GLU A 227 -19.67 -27.40 10.85
C GLU A 227 -19.16 -26.37 11.87
N ALA A 228 -20.00 -25.38 12.22
CA ALA A 228 -19.70 -24.41 13.27
C ALA A 228 -19.45 -25.09 14.63
N ALA A 229 -20.33 -26.03 15.02
CA ALA A 229 -20.17 -26.84 16.21
C ALA A 229 -18.94 -27.75 16.13
N LYS A 230 -18.65 -28.34 14.97
CA LYS A 230 -17.44 -29.15 14.74
C LYS A 230 -16.16 -28.32 14.88
N ASN A 231 -16.09 -27.14 14.27
CA ASN A 231 -14.93 -26.25 14.36
C ASN A 231 -14.69 -25.78 15.82
N TYR A 232 -15.76 -25.45 16.54
CA TYR A 232 -15.72 -25.11 17.96
C TYR A 232 -15.21 -26.28 18.82
N ASN A 233 -15.76 -27.49 18.60
CA ASN A 233 -15.38 -28.68 19.34
C ASN A 233 -13.98 -29.19 18.97
N GLU A 234 -13.50 -29.00 17.74
CA GLU A 234 -12.12 -29.34 17.37
C GLU A 234 -11.10 -28.41 18.03
N GLY A 235 -11.39 -27.11 18.14
CA GLY A 235 -10.59 -26.17 18.94
C GLY A 235 -10.50 -26.59 20.42
N LEU A 236 -11.60 -27.07 20.99
CA LEU A 236 -11.62 -27.64 22.34
C LEU A 236 -10.91 -28.99 22.45
N ASN A 237 -11.02 -29.87 21.45
CA ASN A 237 -10.43 -31.21 21.50
C ASN A 237 -8.91 -31.21 21.29
N VAL A 238 -8.36 -30.28 20.51
CA VAL A 238 -6.92 -29.99 20.50
C VAL A 238 -6.46 -29.61 21.91
N ASN A 239 -7.26 -28.80 22.63
CA ASN A 239 -7.01 -28.41 24.01
C ASN A 239 -7.33 -29.51 25.06
N LEU A 240 -7.71 -30.73 24.65
CA LEU A 240 -7.95 -31.87 25.55
C LEU A 240 -6.99 -33.04 25.31
N GLN A 241 -6.69 -33.36 24.04
CA GLN A 241 -5.70 -34.39 23.69
C GLN A 241 -4.30 -34.05 24.21
N ALA A 242 -3.89 -32.77 24.11
CA ALA A 242 -2.61 -32.30 24.63
C ALA A 242 -2.57 -32.24 26.18
N VAL A 243 -3.71 -32.23 26.88
CA VAL A 243 -3.77 -32.39 28.34
C VAL A 243 -3.57 -33.85 28.74
N GLN A 244 -4.25 -34.78 28.07
CA GLN A 244 -4.17 -36.21 28.42
C GLN A 244 -2.82 -36.84 28.09
N ASN A 245 -2.13 -36.37 27.05
CA ASN A 245 -0.79 -36.84 26.71
C ASN A 245 0.32 -36.34 27.66
N ASN A 246 0.00 -35.51 28.67
CA ASN A 246 0.96 -34.98 29.63
C ASN A 246 0.92 -35.68 31.01
N THR A 247 0.19 -36.79 31.16
CA THR A 247 0.20 -37.60 32.40
C THR A 247 1.30 -38.66 32.39
N GLN A 248 2.57 -38.23 32.32
CA GLN A 248 3.72 -39.12 32.57
C GLN A 248 4.40 -38.79 33.91
N THR A 249 4.12 -39.65 34.89
CA THR A 249 4.73 -39.78 36.23
C THR A 249 5.79 -38.74 36.65
N VAL A 250 5.41 -37.83 37.56
CA VAL A 250 6.35 -36.90 38.23
C VAL A 250 7.03 -37.57 39.43
N PRO A 251 8.37 -37.70 39.45
CA PRO A 251 9.13 -37.93 40.69
C PRO A 251 9.22 -36.62 41.47
N ASN A 252 8.74 -36.61 42.70
CA ASN A 252 8.59 -35.38 43.47
C ASN A 252 9.94 -34.95 44.09
N ASN A 253 10.55 -33.87 43.58
CA ASN A 253 11.64 -33.15 44.27
C ASN A 253 11.64 -31.66 43.89
N GLY A 254 11.82 -30.77 44.87
CA GLY A 254 11.48 -29.36 44.74
C GLY A 254 12.67 -28.39 44.63
N GLN A 255 12.78 -27.72 43.48
CA GLN A 255 13.41 -26.39 43.32
C GLN A 255 12.64 -25.61 42.25
N ASN A 256 12.01 -24.48 42.62
CA ASN A 256 11.27 -23.65 41.67
C ASN A 256 12.17 -22.58 41.04
N THR A 257 13.10 -23.00 40.17
CA THR A 257 13.84 -22.10 39.29
C THR A 257 13.06 -21.89 38.00
N GLN A 258 12.36 -20.75 37.87
CA GLN A 258 11.86 -20.32 36.56
C GLN A 258 13.05 -20.14 35.62
N LEU A 259 13.22 -21.06 34.66
CA LEU A 259 14.21 -20.90 33.60
C LEU A 259 13.90 -19.63 32.80
N GLN A 260 14.87 -18.74 32.73
CA GLN A 260 14.83 -17.58 31.84
C GLN A 260 15.13 -18.03 30.40
N GLY A 261 14.83 -17.18 29.43
CA GLY A 261 14.93 -17.52 28.02
C GLY A 261 14.95 -16.32 27.10
N THR A 262 14.88 -16.59 25.79
CA THR A 262 14.87 -15.58 24.74
C THR A 262 13.69 -15.79 23.80
N TRP A 263 13.08 -14.68 23.37
CA TRP A 263 12.11 -14.69 22.28
C TRP A 263 12.81 -14.98 20.95
N GLN A 264 12.23 -15.90 20.17
CA GLN A 264 12.69 -16.30 18.85
C GLN A 264 11.50 -16.25 17.88
N ARG A 265 11.76 -16.02 16.58
CA ARG A 265 10.71 -15.80 15.57
C ARG A 265 11.03 -16.45 14.24
N ASN A 266 10.01 -16.96 13.56
CA ASN A 266 10.06 -17.48 12.19
C ASN A 266 8.75 -17.13 11.45
N ASN A 267 8.50 -17.78 10.32
CA ASN A 267 7.33 -17.54 9.47
C ASN A 267 6.01 -18.05 10.09
N THR A 268 6.06 -18.93 11.08
CA THR A 268 4.90 -19.52 11.78
C THR A 268 4.50 -18.68 12.99
N GLY A 269 5.47 -18.11 13.73
CA GLY A 269 5.17 -17.27 14.89
C GLY A 269 6.39 -16.94 15.76
N TRP A 270 6.09 -16.51 16.99
CA TRP A 270 7.06 -16.33 18.07
C TRP A 270 7.08 -17.57 18.98
N TRP A 271 8.25 -18.01 19.43
CA TRP A 271 8.41 -18.97 20.53
C TRP A 271 9.42 -18.45 21.55
N TYR A 272 9.49 -19.08 22.72
CA TYR A 272 10.40 -18.70 23.81
C TYR A 272 11.34 -19.86 24.14
N VAL A 273 12.63 -19.70 23.84
CA VAL A 273 13.69 -20.70 24.08
C VAL A 273 14.27 -20.49 25.47
N LEU A 274 14.21 -21.51 26.32
CA LEU A 274 14.72 -21.50 27.69
C LEU A 274 16.25 -21.69 27.72
N SER A 275 16.89 -21.33 28.84
CA SER A 275 18.35 -21.35 29.01
C SER A 275 19.01 -22.74 28.90
N ASP A 276 18.23 -23.82 28.90
CA ASP A 276 18.67 -25.20 28.69
C ASP A 276 18.59 -25.65 27.20
N GLY A 277 18.11 -24.77 26.31
CA GLY A 277 17.90 -25.06 24.88
C GLY A 277 16.53 -25.68 24.55
N SER A 278 15.69 -25.95 25.55
CA SER A 278 14.29 -26.31 25.33
C SER A 278 13.45 -25.06 24.97
N TYR A 279 12.17 -25.23 24.65
CA TYR A 279 11.26 -24.11 24.39
C TYR A 279 9.89 -24.33 25.03
N VAL A 280 9.21 -23.22 25.33
CA VAL A 280 7.91 -23.23 26.01
C VAL A 280 6.83 -23.74 25.06
N THR A 281 6.20 -24.87 25.42
CA THR A 281 5.07 -25.46 24.70
C THR A 281 3.87 -25.64 25.63
N TYR A 282 2.68 -25.58 25.05
CA TYR A 282 1.38 -25.97 25.65
C TYR A 282 1.13 -25.47 27.09
N THR A 283 1.52 -24.24 27.42
CA THR A 283 1.43 -23.74 28.79
C THR A 283 1.36 -22.21 28.87
N TRP A 284 0.94 -21.73 30.04
CA TRP A 284 1.14 -20.36 30.50
C TRP A 284 2.59 -20.15 30.91
N LYS A 285 3.20 -19.04 30.45
CA LYS A 285 4.51 -18.58 30.90
C LYS A 285 4.46 -17.09 31.17
N GLU A 286 4.93 -16.70 32.35
CA GLU A 286 5.20 -15.31 32.69
C GLU A 286 6.58 -14.92 32.11
N ILE A 287 6.62 -13.80 31.40
CA ILE A 287 7.83 -13.23 30.80
C ILE A 287 7.76 -11.72 31.03
N ASP A 288 8.80 -11.14 31.64
CA ASP A 288 8.90 -9.71 31.95
C ASP A 288 7.65 -9.13 32.66
N GLY A 289 7.06 -9.90 33.59
CA GLY A 289 5.85 -9.52 34.34
C GLY A 289 4.56 -9.51 33.52
N ASN A 290 4.51 -10.19 32.38
CA ASN A 290 3.34 -10.33 31.53
C ASN A 290 3.08 -11.83 31.25
N TRP A 291 1.81 -12.24 31.21
CA TRP A 291 1.44 -13.63 30.93
C TRP A 291 1.23 -13.87 29.43
N TYR A 292 1.75 -15.00 28.95
CA TYR A 292 1.67 -15.47 27.58
C TYR A 292 1.23 -16.94 27.59
N TYR A 293 0.51 -17.38 26.55
CA TYR A 293 0.19 -18.79 26.33
C TYR A 293 0.81 -19.31 25.04
N PHE A 294 1.34 -20.52 25.07
CA PHE A 294 2.01 -21.15 23.92
C PHE A 294 1.27 -22.42 23.50
N ASN A 295 1.22 -22.69 22.19
CA ASN A 295 0.60 -23.89 21.64
C ASN A 295 1.52 -25.12 21.76
N ALA A 296 1.05 -26.30 21.31
CA ALA A 296 1.81 -27.54 21.40
C ALA A 296 3.12 -27.53 20.59
N ASP A 297 3.15 -26.81 19.46
CA ASP A 297 4.34 -26.62 18.61
C ASP A 297 5.31 -25.54 19.14
N GLY A 298 4.96 -24.90 20.26
CA GLY A 298 5.77 -23.87 20.92
C GLY A 298 5.50 -22.43 20.49
N TYR A 299 4.50 -22.16 19.64
CA TYR A 299 4.18 -20.81 19.19
C TYR A 299 3.23 -20.09 20.14
N MET A 300 3.57 -18.85 20.46
CA MET A 300 2.77 -17.91 21.23
C MET A 300 1.41 -17.67 20.56
N LEU A 301 0.33 -17.81 21.33
CA LEU A 301 -1.03 -17.54 20.88
C LEU A 301 -1.43 -16.06 21.04
N VAL A 302 -2.47 -15.67 20.31
CA VAL A 302 -3.07 -14.33 20.32
C VAL A 302 -4.61 -14.44 20.27
N GLY A 303 -5.31 -13.37 20.65
CA GLY A 303 -6.77 -13.30 20.65
C GLY A 303 -7.45 -14.10 21.77
N TRP A 304 -8.74 -14.42 21.58
CA TRP A 304 -9.52 -15.23 22.52
C TRP A 304 -9.04 -16.68 22.57
N GLN A 305 -8.70 -17.15 23.77
CA GLN A 305 -8.30 -18.53 24.04
C GLN A 305 -9.17 -19.14 25.15
N ASN A 306 -9.74 -20.34 24.92
CA ASN A 306 -10.38 -21.11 25.98
C ASN A 306 -9.37 -22.08 26.59
N ILE A 307 -9.02 -21.86 27.85
CA ILE A 307 -7.99 -22.61 28.58
C ILE A 307 -8.60 -23.06 29.91
N ASN A 308 -8.63 -24.37 30.14
CA ASN A 308 -9.25 -24.99 31.33
C ASN A 308 -10.69 -24.51 31.59
N GLY A 309 -11.48 -24.32 30.53
CA GLY A 309 -12.88 -23.87 30.57
C GLY A 309 -13.08 -22.36 30.65
N ASN A 310 -12.07 -21.60 31.07
CA ASN A 310 -12.12 -20.14 31.14
C ASN A 310 -11.67 -19.50 29.82
N TRP A 311 -12.28 -18.37 29.44
CA TRP A 311 -11.86 -17.59 28.29
C TRP A 311 -10.90 -16.47 28.70
N TYR A 312 -9.78 -16.34 28.00
CA TYR A 312 -8.77 -15.31 28.20
C TYR A 312 -8.53 -14.56 26.88
N TYR A 313 -8.19 -13.27 26.96
CA TYR A 313 -7.80 -12.50 25.78
C TYR A 313 -6.30 -12.22 25.79
N LEU A 314 -5.58 -12.74 24.80
CA LEU A 314 -4.19 -12.41 24.53
C LEU A 314 -4.17 -11.26 23.50
N ASP A 315 -3.45 -10.18 23.76
CA ASP A 315 -3.37 -9.04 22.83
C ASP A 315 -2.87 -9.47 21.44
N LEU A 316 -3.53 -8.98 20.39
CA LEU A 316 -3.28 -9.37 19.00
C LEU A 316 -1.93 -8.92 18.44
N ASN A 317 -1.26 -7.95 19.10
CA ASN A 317 -0.01 -7.37 18.64
C ASN A 317 1.19 -7.91 19.43
N SER A 318 1.01 -8.11 20.74
CA SER A 318 2.07 -8.46 21.69
C SER A 318 1.92 -9.83 22.33
N GLY A 319 0.78 -10.52 22.22
CA GLY A 319 0.52 -11.83 22.85
C GLY A 319 0.27 -11.80 24.36
N LYS A 320 0.31 -10.61 24.97
CA LYS A 320 0.12 -10.42 26.42
C LYS A 320 -1.32 -10.68 26.83
N MET A 321 -1.54 -11.47 27.87
CA MET A 321 -2.86 -11.62 28.50
C MET A 321 -3.34 -10.29 29.05
N LEU A 322 -4.54 -9.87 28.63
CA LEU A 322 -5.24 -8.74 29.21
C LEU A 322 -5.84 -9.14 30.57
N VAL A 323 -5.70 -8.25 31.55
CA VAL A 323 -6.24 -8.40 32.91
C VAL A 323 -6.91 -7.10 33.36
N ASP A 324 -7.95 -7.23 34.18
CA ASP A 324 -8.72 -6.13 34.79
C ASP A 324 -9.10 -5.00 33.81
N THR A 325 -9.58 -5.38 32.63
CA THR A 325 -9.78 -4.45 31.51
C THR A 325 -10.85 -4.92 30.53
N THR A 326 -11.16 -4.09 29.53
CA THR A 326 -12.10 -4.40 28.45
C THR A 326 -11.32 -4.77 27.19
N THR A 327 -11.69 -5.87 26.54
CA THR A 327 -11.07 -6.35 25.30
C THR A 327 -11.43 -5.43 24.11
N PRO A 328 -10.66 -5.46 23.01
CA PRO A 328 -10.95 -4.67 21.80
C PRO A 328 -12.34 -4.92 21.18
N ASP A 329 -12.99 -6.04 21.49
CA ASP A 329 -14.36 -6.40 21.07
C ASP A 329 -15.42 -6.20 22.16
N GLY A 330 -15.08 -5.56 23.29
CA GLY A 330 -16.04 -4.99 24.24
C GLY A 330 -16.39 -5.84 25.47
N TYR A 331 -15.73 -6.97 25.68
CA TYR A 331 -15.97 -7.84 26.84
C TYR A 331 -15.02 -7.51 28.00
N TYR A 332 -15.44 -7.72 29.25
CA TYR A 332 -14.59 -7.50 30.42
C TYR A 332 -13.86 -8.78 30.84
N VAL A 333 -12.54 -8.67 31.03
CA VAL A 333 -11.69 -9.69 31.66
C VAL A 333 -11.28 -9.21 33.05
N ASN A 334 -11.40 -10.09 34.05
CA ASN A 334 -11.13 -9.76 35.45
C ASN A 334 -9.63 -9.73 35.77
N SER A 335 -9.28 -9.58 37.05
CA SER A 335 -7.90 -9.55 37.54
C SER A 335 -7.10 -10.85 37.38
N SER A 336 -7.74 -11.99 37.06
CA SER A 336 -7.05 -13.22 36.63
C SER A 336 -7.02 -13.40 35.11
N GLY A 337 -7.46 -12.39 34.34
CA GLY A 337 -7.55 -12.42 32.88
C GLY A 337 -8.74 -13.21 32.32
N ALA A 338 -9.57 -13.79 33.21
CA ALA A 338 -10.73 -14.57 32.81
C ALA A 338 -11.91 -13.65 32.44
N TYR A 339 -12.54 -13.94 31.31
CA TYR A 339 -13.80 -13.32 30.88
C TYR A 339 -14.90 -13.53 31.92
N VAL A 340 -15.60 -12.45 32.25
CA VAL A 340 -16.80 -12.48 33.08
C VAL A 340 -18.00 -12.04 32.24
N ALA A 341 -18.96 -12.95 32.05
CA ALA A 341 -20.25 -12.59 31.48
C ALA A 341 -20.99 -11.62 32.44
N ARG A 342 -21.53 -10.54 31.86
CA ARG A 342 -22.38 -9.56 32.55
C ARG A 342 -23.86 -9.84 32.30
#